data_AF-A0A2Y9BG82-F1
#
_entry.id   AF-A0A2Y9BG82-F1
#
_cell.length_a   1.000
_cell.length_b   1.000
_cell.length_c   1.000
_cell.angle_alpha   90.00
_cell.angle_beta   90.00
_cell.angle_gamma   90.00
#
_symmetry.space_group_name_H-M   'P 1'
#
loop_
_entity.id
_entity.type
_entity.pdbx_description
1 polymer ?
#
loop_
_entity_poly.entity_id
_entity_poly.type
_entity_poly.pdbx_seq_one_letter_code
_entity_poly.pdbx_strand_id
1 'polypeptide(L)'
;MSQRKFISKEELSMMWRYLFYTFAIAWGTEFLLIALYRFNLLSENITLFLYFIVIGFGAGMAPAYAAFIVRRKQTGIKLKAFCKQVFHTSNMRRSIVFLLLFAAIQFTACIVQENYLGNPWYLFILFIPMMIWGGGLEEIGWRVPYIALLWE
;
A
#
# COMPACT_ATOMS: atom_id res chain seq x y z
N MET A 1 -5.38 18.33 -26.67
CA MET A 1 -6.72 18.73 -26.18
C MET A 1 -7.08 17.82 -25.01
N SER A 2 -6.96 18.32 -23.78
CA SER A 2 -7.31 17.58 -22.56
C SER A 2 -8.81 17.69 -22.34
N GLN A 3 -9.58 16.65 -22.71
CA GLN A 3 -10.98 16.53 -22.33
C GLN A 3 -11.06 16.49 -20.80
N ARG A 4 -11.53 17.57 -20.16
CA ARG A 4 -11.89 17.53 -18.73
C ARG A 4 -13.12 16.64 -18.61
N LYS A 5 -12.90 15.38 -18.25
CA LYS A 5 -13.97 14.46 -17.83
C LYS A 5 -14.70 15.10 -16.64
N PHE A 6 -15.97 15.42 -16.81
CA PHE A 6 -16.80 15.86 -15.69
C PHE A 6 -17.10 14.62 -14.84
N ILE A 7 -16.54 14.58 -13.63
CA ILE A 7 -16.78 13.52 -12.66
C ILE A 7 -18.28 13.53 -12.31
N SER A 8 -18.94 12.41 -12.47
CA SER A 8 -20.37 12.28 -12.15
C SER A 8 -20.60 12.33 -10.63
N LYS A 9 -21.82 12.66 -10.20
CA LYS A 9 -22.16 12.65 -8.75
C LYS A 9 -21.98 11.27 -8.11
N GLU A 10 -22.18 10.21 -8.88
CA GLU A 10 -22.04 8.82 -8.42
C GLU A 10 -20.58 8.46 -8.20
N GLU A 11 -19.72 8.84 -9.14
CA GLU A 11 -18.26 8.70 -9.05
C GLU A 11 -17.68 9.46 -7.86
N LEU A 12 -18.15 10.70 -7.65
CA LEU A 12 -17.73 11.51 -6.50
C LEU A 12 -18.14 10.83 -5.18
N SER A 13 -19.36 10.28 -5.11
CA SER A 13 -19.84 9.55 -3.94
C SER A 13 -19.00 8.29 -3.66
N MET A 14 -18.57 7.58 -4.71
CA MET A 14 -17.65 6.45 -4.59
C MET A 14 -16.28 6.85 -4.04
N MET A 15 -15.70 7.92 -4.58
CA MET A 15 -14.41 8.45 -4.12
C MET A 15 -14.47 8.82 -2.64
N TRP A 16 -15.54 9.50 -2.21
CA TRP A 16 -15.72 9.84 -0.80
C TRP A 16 -15.85 8.62 0.10
N ARG A 17 -16.59 7.59 -0.32
CA ARG A 17 -16.69 6.33 0.42
C ARG A 17 -15.34 5.62 0.51
N TYR A 18 -14.58 5.59 -0.59
CA TYR A 18 -13.23 5.03 -0.62
C TYR A 18 -12.28 5.76 0.33
N LEU A 19 -12.24 7.09 0.27
CA LEU A 19 -11.40 7.91 1.14
C LEU A 19 -11.80 7.75 2.60
N PHE A 20 -13.10 7.73 2.90
CA PHE A 20 -13.59 7.51 4.25
C PHE A 20 -13.16 6.15 4.80
N TYR A 21 -13.31 5.06 4.03
CA TYR A 21 -12.87 3.74 4.47
C TYR A 21 -11.35 3.65 4.64
N THR A 22 -10.59 4.24 3.72
CA THR A 22 -9.12 4.27 3.81
C THR A 22 -8.69 5.01 5.08
N PHE A 23 -9.25 6.18 5.32
CA PHE A 23 -8.98 6.99 6.50
C PHE A 23 -9.39 6.27 7.79
N ALA A 24 -10.61 5.72 7.85
CA ALA A 24 -11.13 5.03 9.02
C ALA A 24 -10.29 3.79 9.39
N ILE A 25 -9.83 3.02 8.40
CA ILE A 25 -8.97 1.86 8.63
C ILE A 25 -7.59 2.32 9.13
N ALA A 26 -6.95 3.25 8.43
CA ALA A 26 -5.60 3.71 8.78
C ALA A 26 -5.58 4.37 10.18
N TRP A 27 -6.41 5.37 10.40
CA TRP A 27 -6.50 6.07 11.69
C TRP A 27 -7.05 5.18 12.80
N GLY A 28 -7.97 4.27 12.49
CA GLY A 28 -8.46 3.29 13.44
C GLY A 28 -7.35 2.37 13.94
N THR A 29 -6.49 1.89 13.02
CA THR A 29 -5.34 1.04 13.38
C THR A 29 -4.28 1.80 14.17
N GLU A 30 -3.98 3.04 13.81
CA GLU A 30 -3.03 3.88 14.56
C GLU A 30 -3.57 4.25 15.95
N PHE A 31 -4.84 4.63 16.04
CA PHE A 31 -5.48 4.93 17.32
C PHE A 31 -5.48 3.72 18.26
N LEU A 32 -5.79 2.52 17.73
CA LEU A 32 -5.72 1.28 18.49
C LEU A 32 -4.32 1.02 19.04
N LEU A 33 -3.29 1.24 18.21
CA LEU A 33 -1.89 1.08 18.64
C LEU A 33 -1.48 2.09 19.71
N ILE A 34 -1.86 3.36 19.55
CA ILE A 34 -1.61 4.40 20.56
C ILE A 34 -2.29 4.03 21.88
N ALA A 35 -3.53 3.53 21.83
CA ALA A 35 -4.24 3.08 23.02
C ALA A 35 -3.53 1.89 23.69
N LEU A 36 -3.18 0.85 22.92
CA LEU A 36 -2.47 -0.33 23.42
C LEU A 36 -1.13 0.03 24.09
N TYR A 37 -0.38 0.96 23.50
CA TYR A 37 0.86 1.48 24.07
C TYR A 37 0.60 2.26 25.36
N ARG A 38 -0.37 3.19 25.36
CA ARG A 38 -0.65 4.06 26.52
C ARG A 38 -1.19 3.32 27.74
N PHE A 39 -1.94 2.23 27.53
CA PHE A 39 -2.45 1.40 28.62
C PHE A 39 -1.48 0.30 29.07
N ASN A 40 -0.26 0.26 28.50
CA ASN A 40 0.81 -0.68 28.84
C ASN A 40 0.35 -2.16 28.80
N LEU A 41 -0.52 -2.48 27.85
CA LEU A 41 -1.19 -3.80 27.76
C LEU A 41 -0.31 -4.90 27.16
N LEU A 42 0.89 -4.56 26.69
CA LEU A 42 1.79 -5.46 25.95
C LEU A 42 3.24 -5.29 26.44
N SER A 43 4.00 -6.38 26.47
CA SER A 43 5.42 -6.35 26.85
C SER A 43 6.26 -5.63 25.78
N GLU A 44 7.32 -4.93 26.17
CA GLU A 44 8.10 -4.04 25.29
C GLU A 44 8.54 -4.68 23.95
N ASN A 45 9.01 -5.93 23.99
CA ASN A 45 9.45 -6.64 22.78
C ASN A 45 8.28 -7.04 21.86
N ILE A 46 7.15 -7.44 22.44
CA ILE A 46 5.95 -7.80 21.69
C ILE A 46 5.29 -6.55 21.11
N THR A 47 5.34 -5.43 21.83
CA THR A 47 4.82 -4.13 21.41
C THR A 47 5.52 -3.63 20.15
N LEU A 48 6.85 -3.71 20.09
CA LEU A 48 7.63 -3.29 18.92
C LEU A 48 7.31 -4.14 17.67
N PHE A 49 7.24 -5.46 17.84
CA PHE A 49 6.88 -6.37 16.74
C PHE A 49 5.44 -6.16 16.25
N LEU A 50 4.49 -6.04 17.17
CA LEU A 50 3.09 -5.74 16.84
C LEU A 50 2.94 -4.37 16.20
N TYR A 51 3.73 -3.38 16.62
CA TYR A 51 3.71 -2.04 16.03
C TYR A 51 4.03 -2.10 14.52
N PHE A 52 5.12 -2.77 14.14
CA PHE A 52 5.50 -2.88 12.72
C PHE A 52 4.49 -3.69 11.91
N ILE A 53 3.96 -4.80 12.45
CA ILE A 53 2.98 -5.63 11.74
C ILE A 53 1.64 -4.90 11.59
N VAL A 54 1.12 -4.33 12.66
CA VAL A 54 -0.21 -3.71 12.66
C VAL A 54 -0.21 -2.40 11.86
N ILE A 55 0.86 -1.62 11.88
CA ILE A 55 0.97 -0.46 11.00
C ILE A 55 1.11 -0.91 9.54
N GLY A 56 2.00 -1.86 9.25
CA GLY A 56 2.23 -2.33 7.88
C GLY A 56 0.99 -2.96 7.26
N PHE A 57 0.36 -3.91 7.95
CA PHE A 57 -0.85 -4.58 7.48
C PHE A 57 -2.13 -3.78 7.66
N GLY A 58 -2.19 -2.89 8.65
CA GLY A 58 -3.36 -2.07 8.94
C GLY A 58 -3.36 -0.80 8.11
N ALA A 59 -2.52 0.16 8.51
CA ALA A 59 -2.44 1.47 7.87
C ALA A 59 -1.86 1.40 6.44
N GLY A 60 -0.77 0.65 6.23
CA GLY A 60 -0.13 0.53 4.92
C GLY A 60 -1.00 -0.11 3.85
N MET A 61 -1.83 -1.10 4.22
CA MET A 61 -2.74 -1.77 3.29
C MET A 61 -4.17 -1.21 3.29
N ALA A 62 -4.46 -0.18 4.10
CA ALA A 62 -5.76 0.47 4.18
C ALA A 62 -6.35 0.86 2.81
N PRO A 63 -5.61 1.50 1.88
CA PRO A 63 -6.15 1.84 0.56
C PRO A 63 -6.49 0.60 -0.27
N ALA A 64 -5.72 -0.49 -0.15
CA ALA A 64 -5.99 -1.74 -0.85
C ALA A 64 -7.29 -2.39 -0.35
N TYR A 65 -7.51 -2.41 0.96
CA TYR A 65 -8.75 -2.93 1.56
C TYR A 65 -9.95 -2.06 1.19
N ALA A 66 -9.82 -0.74 1.27
CA ALA A 66 -10.88 0.19 0.91
C ALA A 66 -11.29 0.04 -0.56
N ALA A 67 -10.31 -0.08 -1.47
CA ALA A 67 -10.55 -0.32 -2.90
C ALA A 67 -11.30 -1.65 -3.12
N PHE A 68 -10.90 -2.71 -2.40
CA PHE A 68 -11.58 -4.00 -2.47
C PHE A 68 -13.02 -3.95 -1.95
N ILE A 69 -13.25 -3.31 -0.80
CA ILE A 69 -14.58 -3.18 -0.17
C ILE A 69 -15.55 -2.42 -1.09
N VAL A 70 -15.12 -1.27 -1.62
CA VAL A 70 -15.95 -0.44 -2.51
C VAL A 70 -16.30 -1.20 -3.79
N ARG A 71 -15.31 -1.85 -4.44
CA ARG A 71 -15.56 -2.64 -5.65
C ARG A 71 -16.49 -3.81 -5.40
N ARG A 72 -16.26 -4.57 -4.32
CA ARG A 72 -17.11 -5.72 -3.98
C ARG A 72 -18.57 -5.30 -3.81
N LYS A 73 -18.81 -4.14 -3.20
CA LYS A 73 -20.16 -3.60 -2.95
C LYS A 73 -20.88 -3.14 -4.22
N GLN A 74 -20.15 -2.72 -5.25
CA GLN A 74 -20.76 -2.21 -6.50
C GLN A 74 -20.85 -3.24 -7.62
N THR A 75 -19.81 -4.04 -7.81
CA THR A 75 -19.65 -4.92 -8.97
C THR A 75 -19.71 -6.40 -8.61
N GLY A 76 -19.77 -6.76 -7.32
CA GLY A 76 -19.81 -8.14 -6.87
C GLY A 76 -18.55 -8.95 -7.20
N ILE A 77 -17.43 -8.29 -7.53
CA ILE A 77 -16.19 -8.93 -7.96
C ILE A 77 -15.67 -9.92 -6.90
N LYS A 78 -15.33 -11.14 -7.33
CA LYS A 78 -14.67 -12.16 -6.50
C LYS A 78 -13.19 -11.81 -6.31
N LEU A 79 -12.62 -12.16 -5.15
CA LEU A 79 -11.18 -11.98 -4.82
C LEU A 79 -10.25 -12.43 -5.95
N LYS A 80 -10.54 -13.58 -6.57
CA LYS A 80 -9.74 -14.13 -7.68
C LYS A 80 -9.65 -13.20 -8.90
N ALA A 81 -10.74 -12.51 -9.23
CA ALA A 81 -10.76 -11.57 -10.35
C ALA A 81 -10.02 -10.26 -10.01
N PHE A 82 -10.11 -9.80 -8.76
CA PHE A 82 -9.33 -8.67 -8.26
C PHE A 82 -7.82 -8.97 -8.33
N CYS A 83 -7.37 -10.13 -7.82
CA CYS A 83 -5.97 -10.55 -7.93
C CYS A 83 -5.52 -10.67 -9.39
N LYS A 84 -6.36 -11.20 -10.29
CA LYS A 84 -6.00 -11.31 -11.72
C LYS A 84 -5.76 -9.94 -12.36
N GLN A 85 -6.53 -8.92 -11.97
CA GLN A 85 -6.33 -7.55 -12.45
C GLN A 85 -5.05 -6.92 -11.89
N VAL A 86 -4.73 -7.19 -10.63
CA VAL A 86 -3.49 -6.77 -9.98
C VAL A 86 -2.24 -7.29 -10.69
N PHE A 87 -2.24 -8.57 -11.06
CA PHE A 87 -1.10 -9.19 -11.74
C PHE A 87 -1.07 -8.90 -13.25
N HIS A 88 -2.06 -8.19 -13.79
CA HIS A 88 -2.09 -7.86 -15.21
C HIS A 88 -1.20 -6.65 -15.51
N THR A 89 0.04 -6.91 -15.93
CA THR A 89 0.99 -5.87 -16.36
C THR A 89 1.17 -5.89 -17.87
N SER A 90 0.79 -4.79 -18.54
CA SER A 90 0.88 -4.64 -20.01
C SER A 90 2.30 -4.75 -20.55
N ASN A 91 3.32 -4.29 -19.82
CA ASN A 91 4.72 -4.24 -20.29
C ASN A 91 5.70 -4.79 -19.25
N MET A 92 5.58 -6.10 -18.96
CA MET A 92 6.38 -6.80 -17.94
C MET A 92 7.89 -6.57 -18.06
N ARG A 93 8.45 -6.58 -19.28
CA ARG A 93 9.90 -6.38 -19.50
C ARG A 93 10.37 -5.00 -19.06
N ARG A 94 9.64 -3.93 -19.42
CA ARG A 94 10.01 -2.56 -19.03
C ARG A 94 9.85 -2.37 -17.52
N SER A 95 8.78 -2.89 -16.94
CA SER A 95 8.55 -2.83 -15.49
C SER A 95 9.68 -3.51 -14.71
N ILE A 96 10.15 -4.68 -15.14
CA ILE A 96 11.29 -5.38 -14.50
C ILE A 96 12.58 -4.56 -14.61
N VAL A 97 12.86 -3.97 -15.78
CA VAL A 97 14.07 -3.14 -15.97
C VAL A 97 14.07 -1.95 -15.02
N PHE A 98 12.95 -1.21 -14.92
CA PHE A 98 12.86 -0.10 -13.98
C PHE A 98 12.97 -0.56 -12.52
N LEU A 99 12.33 -1.68 -12.16
CA LEU A 99 12.39 -2.23 -10.81
C LEU A 99 13.83 -2.59 -10.42
N LEU A 100 14.58 -3.24 -11.30
CA LEU A 100 16.00 -3.56 -11.08
C LEU A 100 16.86 -2.29 -10.98
N LEU A 101 16.58 -1.27 -11.80
CA LEU A 101 17.31 -0.01 -11.78
C LEU A 101 17.10 0.73 -10.44
N PHE A 102 15.87 0.87 -9.98
CA PHE A 102 15.58 1.49 -8.68
C PHE A 102 16.13 0.65 -7.52
N ALA A 103 16.05 -0.68 -7.60
CA ALA A 103 16.64 -1.57 -6.60
C ALA A 103 18.17 -1.40 -6.52
N ALA A 104 18.86 -1.25 -7.66
CA ALA A 104 20.29 -1.00 -7.71
C ALA A 104 20.67 0.36 -7.11
N ILE A 105 19.92 1.42 -7.43
CA ILE A 105 20.13 2.75 -6.82
C ILE A 105 19.97 2.66 -5.30
N GLN A 106 18.90 2.03 -4.82
CA GLN A 106 18.64 1.90 -3.39
C GLN A 106 19.72 1.05 -2.70
N PHE A 107 20.18 -0.03 -3.36
CA PHE A 107 21.27 -0.85 -2.85
C PHE A 107 22.58 -0.06 -2.70
N THR A 108 22.93 0.77 -3.70
CA THR A 108 24.10 1.64 -3.60
C THR A 108 23.97 2.68 -2.48
N ALA A 109 22.77 3.22 -2.25
CA ALA A 109 22.51 4.12 -1.14
C ALA A 109 22.71 3.43 0.21
N CYS A 110 22.29 2.17 0.36
CA CYS A 110 22.50 1.39 1.58
C CYS A 110 23.99 1.13 1.85
N ILE A 111 24.79 0.81 0.83
CA ILE A 111 26.25 0.61 0.98
C ILE A 111 26.92 1.91 1.44
N VAL A 112 26.54 3.06 0.86
CA VAL A 112 27.10 4.35 1.27
C VAL A 112 26.69 4.72 2.69
N GLN A 113 25.45 4.42 3.08
CA GLN A 113 24.92 4.71 4.42
C GLN A 113 25.49 3.81 5.52
N GLU A 114 25.98 2.62 5.20
CA GLU A 114 26.66 1.75 6.18
C GLU A 114 27.83 2.47 6.85
N ASN A 115 28.63 3.23 6.07
CA ASN A 115 29.73 4.02 6.58
C ASN A 115 29.28 5.18 7.49
N TYR A 116 28.02 5.61 7.40
CA TYR A 116 27.48 6.78 8.12
C TYR A 116 26.66 6.39 9.36
N LEU A 117 25.89 5.30 9.28
CA LEU A 117 24.93 4.87 10.31
C LEU A 117 25.34 3.56 11.00
N GLY A 118 26.34 2.83 10.49
CA GLY A 118 26.75 1.53 11.00
C GLY A 118 25.71 0.42 10.78
N ASN A 119 24.66 0.67 10.00
CA ASN A 119 23.63 -0.31 9.71
C ASN A 119 24.09 -1.27 8.60
N PRO A 120 23.99 -2.59 8.81
CA PRO A 120 24.48 -3.56 7.85
C PRO A 120 23.67 -3.55 6.55
N TRP A 121 24.38 -3.49 5.42
CA TRP A 121 23.80 -3.45 4.08
C TRP A 121 22.92 -4.67 3.76
N TYR A 122 23.19 -5.84 4.36
CA TYR A 122 22.44 -7.07 4.09
C TYR A 122 20.98 -7.00 4.58
N LEU A 123 20.64 -6.10 5.51
CA LEU A 123 19.26 -5.87 5.93
C LEU A 123 18.39 -5.39 4.76
N PHE A 124 18.97 -4.68 3.79
CA PHE A 124 18.25 -4.28 2.59
C PHE A 124 17.69 -5.48 1.82
N ILE A 125 18.45 -6.58 1.70
CA ILE A 125 17.99 -7.80 1.02
C ILE A 125 16.75 -8.36 1.70
N LEU A 126 16.70 -8.33 3.04
CA LEU A 126 15.54 -8.77 3.82
C LEU A 126 14.35 -7.83 3.66
N PHE A 127 14.60 -6.52 3.49
CA PHE A 127 13.55 -5.53 3.28
C PHE A 127 12.99 -5.49 1.84
N ILE A 128 13.74 -5.93 0.82
CA ILE A 128 13.26 -5.94 -0.58
C ILE A 128 11.89 -6.64 -0.73
N PRO A 129 11.69 -7.90 -0.27
CA PRO A 129 10.39 -8.55 -0.37
C PRO A 129 9.28 -7.80 0.37
N MET A 130 9.59 -7.28 1.55
CA MET A 130 8.65 -6.52 2.38
C MET A 130 8.23 -5.22 1.70
N MET A 131 9.15 -4.49 1.08
CA MET A 131 8.90 -3.23 0.37
C MET A 131 8.11 -3.46 -0.91
N ILE A 132 8.43 -4.52 -1.68
CA ILE A 132 7.66 -4.91 -2.86
C ILE A 132 6.23 -5.29 -2.46
N TRP A 133 6.07 -6.04 -1.35
CA TRP A 133 4.76 -6.43 -0.85
C TRP A 133 3.95 -5.24 -0.33
N GLY A 134 4.51 -4.45 0.59
CA GLY A 134 3.84 -3.31 1.20
C GLY A 134 3.54 -2.21 0.19
N GLY A 135 4.58 -1.68 -0.48
CA GLY A 135 4.42 -0.60 -1.46
C GLY A 135 3.65 -1.04 -2.70
N GLY A 136 3.81 -2.29 -3.15
CA GLY A 136 3.06 -2.84 -4.27
C GLY A 136 1.56 -2.93 -3.99
N LEU A 137 1.18 -3.44 -2.81
CA LEU A 137 -0.22 -3.50 -2.38
C LEU A 137 -0.83 -2.13 -2.16
N GLU A 138 -0.08 -1.20 -1.59
CA GLU A 138 -0.50 0.18 -1.42
C GLU A 138 -0.82 0.84 -2.77
N GLU A 139 0.08 0.69 -3.75
CA GLU A 139 -0.08 1.24 -5.10
C GLU A 139 -1.28 0.63 -5.84
N ILE A 140 -1.59 -0.64 -5.61
CA ILE A 140 -2.82 -1.27 -6.11
C ILE A 140 -4.05 -0.57 -5.54
N GLY A 141 -4.06 -0.29 -4.23
CA GLY A 141 -5.12 0.44 -3.56
C GLY A 141 -5.34 1.83 -4.14
N TRP A 142 -4.25 2.56 -4.41
CA TRP A 142 -4.31 3.90 -5.00
C TRP A 142 -4.66 3.88 -6.49
N ARG A 143 -4.23 2.89 -7.27
CA ARG A 143 -4.48 2.89 -8.72
C ARG A 143 -5.86 2.40 -9.08
N VAL A 144 -6.40 1.43 -8.36
CA VAL A 144 -7.65 0.75 -8.73
C VAL A 144 -8.87 1.69 -8.80
N PRO A 145 -9.13 2.58 -7.82
CA PRO A 145 -10.23 3.53 -7.88
C PRO A 145 -10.07 4.54 -9.01
N TYR A 146 -8.85 5.05 -9.22
CA TYR A 146 -8.58 6.11 -10.20
C TYR A 146 -8.54 5.56 -11.63
N ILE A 147 -8.03 4.35 -11.85
CA ILE A 147 -8.05 3.70 -13.16
C ILE A 147 -9.48 3.35 -13.56
N ALA A 148 -10.32 2.90 -12.62
CA ALA A 148 -11.74 2.66 -12.91
C ALA A 148 -12.47 3.95 -13.33
N LEU A 149 -12.14 5.09 -12.72
CA LEU A 149 -12.72 6.40 -13.04
C LEU A 149 -12.15 7.03 -14.32
N LEU A 150 -10.86 6.82 -14.62
CA LEU A 150 -10.19 7.46 -15.74
C LEU A 150 -10.38 6.70 -17.08
N TRP A 151 -10.64 5.39 -17.05
CA TRP A 151 -10.66 4.54 -18.25
C TRP A 151 -12.05 4.10 -18.78
N GLU A 152 -13.16 4.54 -18.18
CA GLU A 152 -14.49 4.47 -18.84
C GLU A 152 -14.73 5.58 -19.86
#